data_AF-A0A1X6XMT8-F1
#
_entry.id   AF-A0A1X6XMT8-F1
#
_cell.length_a   1.000
_cell.length_b   1.000
_cell.length_c   1.000
_cell.angle_alpha   90.00
_cell.angle_beta   90.00
_cell.angle_gamma   90.00
#
_symmetry.space_group_name_H-M   'P 1'
#
loop_
_entity.id
_entity.type
_entity.pdbx_description
1 polymer ?
#
loop_
_entity_poly.entity_id
_entity_poly.type
_entity_poly.pdbx_seq_one_letter_code
_entity_poly.pdbx_strand_id
1 'polypeptide(L)'
;MPDKQLPDMTPGAGPETTPRTMPEAPAQQPSADPWRVLIDTSVLAPEPLWLWTLALTDGIPDGLRPHLGVSRGVLHELRHALRRIDPQFTRAQADRAARLRTDSLTRIDDAPAAPPLHQPTGQPAHPSLHQPPRSHVLDPDDAHLDAAALAWGADLLVTDDVHAFAPIPTEQRGYSLLTADEFLCTLVDTHTLSVAEALPRYQHRLTRVLEETSVAASAGSPSHRLRRSRAHRFARRVVRAQRAAGDAAVSPRRAAG
;
A
#
# COMPACT_ATOMS: atom_id res chain seq x y z
N MET A 1 -69.50 35.48 36.39
CA MET A 1 -68.51 35.97 37.38
C MET A 1 -67.29 35.04 37.32
N PRO A 2 -66.10 35.49 36.91
CA PRO A 2 -65.74 36.21 35.69
C PRO A 2 -65.17 35.29 34.59
N ASP A 3 -65.39 35.67 33.32
CA ASP A 3 -64.77 35.07 32.13
C ASP A 3 -63.26 35.33 32.10
N LYS A 4 -62.48 34.27 31.92
CA LYS A 4 -61.02 34.33 31.85
C LYS A 4 -60.62 34.33 30.37
N GLN A 5 -60.39 35.52 29.82
CA GLN A 5 -59.84 35.70 28.47
C GLN A 5 -58.41 35.14 28.41
N LEU A 6 -58.18 34.21 27.47
CA LEU A 6 -56.86 33.70 27.10
C LEU A 6 -56.22 34.65 26.07
N PRO A 7 -54.93 35.01 26.23
CA PRO A 7 -54.25 35.87 25.29
C PRO A 7 -53.92 35.14 23.98
N ASP A 8 -54.13 35.88 22.90
CA ASP A 8 -53.85 35.52 21.52
C ASP A 8 -52.33 35.41 21.31
N MET A 9 -51.85 34.22 20.95
CA MET A 9 -50.45 33.96 20.64
C MET A 9 -50.26 33.90 19.12
N THR A 10 -49.93 35.04 18.53
CA THR A 10 -49.40 35.10 17.16
C THR A 10 -48.02 34.43 17.08
N PRO A 11 -47.80 33.50 16.12
CA PRO A 11 -46.50 32.86 15.92
C PRO A 11 -45.52 33.85 15.28
N GLY A 12 -44.42 34.13 15.98
CA GLY A 12 -43.31 34.93 15.46
C GLY A 12 -42.58 34.19 14.35
N ALA A 13 -42.44 34.86 13.20
CA ALA A 13 -41.62 34.42 12.08
C ALA A 13 -40.17 34.22 12.54
N GLY A 14 -39.68 32.99 12.45
CA GLY A 14 -38.29 32.64 12.76
C GLY A 14 -37.34 33.18 11.67
N PRO A 15 -36.09 33.51 12.03
CA PRO A 15 -35.11 34.05 11.10
C PRO A 15 -34.74 33.01 10.03
N GLU A 16 -34.84 33.42 8.77
CA GLU A 16 -34.38 32.67 7.60
C GLU A 16 -32.88 32.43 7.69
N THR A 17 -32.48 31.22 8.10
CA THR A 17 -31.11 30.72 7.96
C THR A 17 -30.80 30.46 6.49
N THR A 18 -30.27 31.46 5.80
CA THR A 18 -29.62 31.27 4.49
C THR A 18 -28.48 30.26 4.62
N PRO A 19 -28.46 29.17 3.84
CA PRO A 19 -27.39 28.18 3.88
C PRO A 19 -26.08 28.85 3.43
N ARG A 20 -25.13 28.92 4.35
CA ARG A 20 -23.78 29.42 4.10
C ARG A 20 -23.08 28.44 3.15
N THR A 21 -23.02 28.79 1.86
CA THR A 21 -22.24 28.08 0.85
C THR A 21 -20.78 28.09 1.29
N MET A 22 -20.29 26.98 1.82
CA MET A 22 -18.88 26.81 2.12
C MET A 22 -18.12 26.80 0.79
N PRO A 23 -17.05 27.61 0.64
CA PRO A 23 -16.23 27.56 -0.55
C PRO A 23 -15.69 26.14 -0.71
N GLU A 24 -16.06 25.52 -1.83
CA GLU A 24 -15.59 24.21 -2.25
C GLU A 24 -14.06 24.27 -2.34
N ALA A 25 -13.39 23.50 -1.47
CA ALA A 25 -11.94 23.47 -1.44
C ALA A 25 -11.43 23.05 -2.83
N PRO A 26 -10.46 23.75 -3.42
CA PRO A 26 -9.97 23.43 -4.75
C PRO A 26 -9.51 21.98 -4.77
N ALA A 27 -10.08 21.19 -5.68
CA ALA A 27 -9.68 19.81 -5.90
C ALA A 27 -8.17 19.77 -6.17
N GLN A 28 -7.41 19.17 -5.27
CA GLN A 28 -5.97 18.98 -5.45
C GLN A 28 -5.77 18.16 -6.73
N GLN A 29 -5.16 18.76 -7.74
CA GLN A 29 -4.72 18.02 -8.92
C GLN A 29 -3.69 16.99 -8.46
N PRO A 30 -3.85 15.71 -8.82
CA PRO A 30 -2.87 14.69 -8.48
C PRO A 30 -1.52 15.09 -9.08
N SER A 31 -0.46 15.03 -8.28
CA SER A 31 0.91 15.24 -8.75
C SER A 31 1.18 14.28 -9.90
N ALA A 32 1.76 14.78 -10.99
CA ALA A 32 2.07 13.97 -12.17
C ALA A 32 3.20 12.94 -11.92
N ASP A 33 3.90 13.05 -10.79
CA ASP A 33 5.04 12.21 -10.46
C ASP A 33 4.62 10.84 -9.91
N PRO A 34 5.32 9.76 -10.28
CA PRO A 34 5.04 8.42 -9.76
C PRO A 34 5.38 8.32 -8.27
N TRP A 35 4.55 7.58 -7.52
CA TRP A 35 4.76 7.39 -6.08
C TRP A 35 6.07 6.68 -5.77
N ARG A 36 6.79 7.16 -4.76
CA ARG A 36 7.90 6.49 -4.10
C ARG A 36 7.37 5.71 -2.91
N VAL A 37 7.47 4.39 -2.99
CA VAL A 37 6.85 3.47 -2.03
C VAL A 37 7.93 2.67 -1.33
N LEU A 38 8.15 2.92 -0.03
CA LEU A 38 9.05 2.14 0.79
C LEU A 38 8.33 0.87 1.27
N ILE A 39 8.90 -0.29 1.02
CA ILE A 39 8.32 -1.59 1.36
C ILE A 39 9.06 -2.20 2.54
N ASP A 40 8.32 -2.51 3.60
CA ASP A 40 8.81 -3.21 4.78
C ASP A 40 8.99 -4.73 4.55
N THR A 41 9.83 -5.36 5.40
CA THR A 41 10.05 -6.80 5.50
C THR A 41 8.74 -7.58 5.67
N SER A 42 7.80 -7.06 6.48
CA SER A 42 6.51 -7.74 6.73
C SER A 42 5.66 -7.93 5.46
N VAL A 43 5.82 -7.05 4.48
CA VAL A 43 5.12 -7.08 3.18
C VAL A 43 5.95 -7.82 2.14
N LEU A 44 7.27 -7.66 2.19
CA LEU A 44 8.18 -8.25 1.21
C LEU A 44 8.41 -9.76 1.42
N ALA A 45 8.43 -10.22 2.67
CA ALA A 45 8.72 -11.62 2.98
C ALA A 45 7.61 -12.57 2.48
N PRO A 46 6.31 -12.31 2.72
CA PRO A 46 5.24 -13.15 2.18
C PRO A 46 5.20 -13.11 0.65
N GLU A 47 5.52 -14.25 0.02
CA GLU A 47 5.49 -14.46 -1.44
C GLU A 47 4.25 -13.86 -2.14
N PRO A 48 3.00 -14.12 -1.68
CA PRO A 48 1.84 -13.59 -2.39
C PRO A 48 1.79 -12.06 -2.40
N LEU A 49 2.18 -11.37 -1.33
CA LEU A 49 2.12 -9.90 -1.28
C LEU A 49 3.12 -9.28 -2.25
N TRP A 50 4.38 -9.69 -2.17
CA TRP A 50 5.43 -9.23 -3.08
C TRP A 50 5.08 -9.49 -4.55
N LEU A 51 4.65 -10.71 -4.89
CA LEU A 51 4.35 -11.06 -6.27
C LEU A 51 3.12 -10.33 -6.82
N TRP A 52 2.08 -10.10 -6.01
CA TRP A 52 0.93 -9.32 -6.43
C TRP A 52 1.26 -7.84 -6.60
N THR A 53 2.11 -7.27 -5.74
CA THR A 53 2.63 -5.91 -5.93
C THR A 53 3.29 -5.79 -7.29
N LEU A 54 4.24 -6.67 -7.63
CA LEU A 54 4.91 -6.63 -8.93
C LEU A 54 3.94 -6.84 -10.10
N ALA A 55 3.04 -7.82 -10.01
CA ALA A 55 2.09 -8.14 -11.08
C ALA A 55 1.11 -6.98 -11.37
N LEU A 56 0.74 -6.20 -10.36
CA LEU A 56 -0.07 -5.00 -10.51
C LEU A 56 0.76 -3.86 -11.10
N THR A 57 1.95 -3.58 -10.57
CA THR A 57 2.79 -2.47 -11.05
C THR A 57 3.26 -2.65 -12.49
N ASP A 58 3.47 -3.89 -12.95
CA ASP A 58 3.76 -4.19 -14.36
C ASP A 58 2.62 -3.77 -15.31
N GLY A 59 1.39 -3.72 -14.81
CA GLY A 59 0.23 -3.28 -15.59
C GLY A 59 0.09 -1.76 -15.68
N ILE A 60 0.89 -1.01 -14.92
CA ILE A 60 0.86 0.45 -14.90
C ILE A 60 1.84 0.99 -15.96
N PRO A 61 1.44 2.00 -16.78
CA PRO A 61 2.34 2.67 -17.70
C PRO A 61 3.62 3.17 -17.02
N ASP A 62 4.77 3.06 -17.68
CA ASP A 62 6.08 3.31 -17.06
C ASP A 62 6.19 4.70 -16.40
N GLY A 63 5.65 5.76 -17.03
CA GLY A 63 5.67 7.12 -16.47
C GLY A 63 4.79 7.32 -15.22
N LEU A 64 3.90 6.39 -14.92
CA LEU A 64 3.01 6.42 -13.76
C LEU A 64 3.31 5.28 -12.77
N ARG A 65 4.27 4.41 -13.09
CA ARG A 65 4.57 3.23 -12.29
C ARG A 65 5.21 3.66 -10.97
N PRO A 66 4.69 3.22 -9.81
CA PRO A 66 5.31 3.49 -8.53
C PRO A 66 6.76 3.01 -8.49
N HIS A 67 7.65 3.83 -7.95
CA HIS A 67 9.02 3.48 -7.64
C HIS A 67 9.03 2.72 -6.31
N LEU A 68 9.28 1.42 -6.36
CA LEU A 68 9.29 0.56 -5.18
C LEU A 68 10.69 0.49 -4.60
N GLY A 69 10.84 0.87 -3.33
CA GLY A 69 12.11 0.95 -2.63
C GLY A 69 12.19 0.06 -1.39
N VAL A 70 13.41 -0.28 -0.99
CA VAL A 70 13.72 -1.00 0.26
C VAL A 70 14.92 -0.39 0.95
N SER A 71 14.88 -0.37 2.29
CA SER A 71 15.97 0.10 3.14
C SER A 71 16.98 -1.01 3.44
N ARG A 72 18.22 -0.63 3.80
CA ARG A 72 19.23 -1.56 4.29
C ARG A 72 18.75 -2.42 5.46
N GLY A 73 17.94 -1.88 6.38
CA GLY A 73 17.39 -2.63 7.51
C GLY A 73 16.54 -3.82 7.03
N VAL A 74 15.59 -3.54 6.11
CA VAL A 74 14.77 -4.58 5.45
C VAL A 74 15.62 -5.65 4.77
N LEU A 75 16.71 -5.25 4.09
CA LEU A 75 17.63 -6.22 3.46
C LEU A 75 18.28 -7.18 4.48
N HIS A 76 18.64 -6.70 5.66
CA HIS A 76 19.28 -7.51 6.70
C HIS A 76 18.29 -8.51 7.33
N GLU A 77 17.03 -8.10 7.49
CA GLU A 77 15.98 -8.90 8.14
C GLU A 77 15.34 -9.92 7.20
N LEU A 78 15.24 -9.61 5.91
CA LEU A 78 14.43 -10.36 4.94
C LEU A 78 14.74 -11.86 4.96
N ARG A 79 16.02 -12.25 4.99
CA ARG A 79 16.41 -13.65 5.03
C ARG A 79 15.88 -14.38 6.28
N HIS A 80 15.96 -13.72 7.43
CA HIS A 80 15.46 -14.26 8.69
C HIS A 80 13.94 -14.35 8.67
N ALA A 81 13.26 -13.33 8.14
CA ALA A 81 11.82 -13.32 7.97
C ALA A 81 11.31 -14.43 7.04
N LEU A 82 11.99 -14.68 5.91
CA LEU A 82 11.64 -15.76 4.99
C LEU A 82 11.68 -17.14 5.66
N ARG A 83 12.73 -17.43 6.43
CA ARG A 83 12.85 -18.70 7.17
C ARG A 83 11.88 -18.81 8.34
N ARG A 84 11.41 -17.69 8.88
CA ARG A 84 10.37 -17.68 9.91
C ARG A 84 9.00 -18.01 9.31
N ILE A 85 8.71 -17.51 8.11
CA ILE A 85 7.46 -17.81 7.39
C ILE A 85 7.45 -19.27 6.91
N ASP A 86 8.56 -19.72 6.33
CA ASP A 86 8.74 -21.10 5.89
C ASP A 86 10.01 -21.71 6.52
N PRO A 87 9.87 -22.41 7.66
CA PRO A 87 10.98 -23.07 8.34
C PRO A 87 11.67 -24.15 7.51
N GLN A 88 11.05 -24.64 6.42
CA GLN A 88 11.65 -25.64 5.54
C GLN A 88 12.68 -25.04 4.59
N PHE A 89 12.74 -23.71 4.47
CA PHE A 89 13.75 -23.05 3.65
C PHE A 89 15.15 -23.33 4.18
N THR A 90 15.97 -23.93 3.34
CA THR A 90 17.41 -23.95 3.55
C THR A 90 17.96 -22.52 3.49
N ARG A 91 19.13 -22.30 4.09
CA ARG A 91 19.80 -20.99 4.04
C ARG A 91 20.03 -20.52 2.60
N ALA A 92 20.46 -21.40 1.70
CA ALA A 92 20.71 -21.07 0.30
C ALA A 92 19.44 -20.67 -0.45
N GLN A 93 18.32 -21.37 -0.19
CA GLN A 93 17.01 -21.02 -0.74
C GLN A 93 16.53 -19.66 -0.23
N ALA A 94 16.65 -19.40 1.08
CA ALA A 94 16.30 -18.12 1.67
C ALA A 94 17.17 -16.97 1.12
N ASP A 95 18.48 -17.17 0.97
CA ASP A 95 19.39 -16.20 0.37
C ASP A 95 19.02 -15.90 -1.08
N ARG A 96 18.67 -16.93 -1.86
CA ARG A 96 18.24 -16.75 -3.26
C ARG A 96 16.89 -16.05 -3.34
N ALA A 97 15.92 -16.46 -2.54
CA ALA A 97 14.60 -15.86 -2.46
C ALA A 97 14.65 -14.38 -2.00
N ALA A 98 15.57 -14.04 -1.09
CA ALA A 98 15.84 -12.66 -0.69
C ALA A 98 16.41 -11.85 -1.86
N ARG A 99 17.41 -12.37 -2.58
CA ARG A 99 17.98 -11.69 -3.75
C ARG A 99 16.92 -11.37 -4.81
N LEU A 100 16.08 -12.33 -5.17
CA LEU A 100 15.03 -12.11 -6.17
C LEU A 100 14.06 -10.99 -5.79
N ARG A 101 13.72 -10.90 -4.50
CA ARG A 101 12.90 -9.81 -3.97
C ARG A 101 13.62 -8.47 -4.09
N THR A 102 14.86 -8.42 -3.64
CA THR A 102 15.62 -7.16 -3.57
C THR A 102 16.07 -6.67 -4.94
N ASP A 103 16.29 -7.55 -5.90
CA ASP A 103 16.68 -7.19 -7.27
C ASP A 103 15.48 -6.67 -8.08
N SER A 104 14.26 -6.88 -7.60
CA SER A 104 13.04 -6.31 -8.18
C SER A 104 12.71 -4.90 -7.67
N LEU A 105 13.54 -4.34 -6.76
CA LEU A 105 13.26 -3.11 -6.02
C LEU A 105 14.48 -2.17 -6.05
N THR A 106 14.25 -0.87 -5.87
CA THR A 106 15.32 0.11 -5.71
C THR A 106 15.88 0.05 -4.29
N ARG A 107 17.21 -0.08 -4.15
CA ARG A 107 17.88 0.04 -2.85
C ARG A 107 18.08 1.51 -2.55
N ILE A 108 17.41 2.02 -1.52
CA ILE A 108 17.38 3.48 -1.27
C ILE A 108 18.74 4.01 -0.81
N ASP A 109 19.56 3.19 -0.16
CA ASP A 109 20.89 3.59 0.33
C ASP A 109 21.89 3.84 -0.82
N ASP A 110 21.61 3.25 -2.00
CA ASP A 110 22.39 3.44 -3.21
C ASP A 110 21.84 4.60 -4.07
N ALA A 111 20.64 5.10 -3.74
CA ALA A 111 20.00 6.17 -4.49
C ALA A 111 20.50 7.55 -4.01
N PRO A 112 20.76 8.50 -4.92
CA PRO A 112 21.03 9.88 -4.50
C PRO A 112 19.83 10.41 -3.72
N ALA A 113 20.09 11.06 -2.58
CA ALA A 113 19.05 11.67 -1.76
C ALA A 113 18.18 12.55 -2.65
N ALA A 114 16.90 12.20 -2.76
CA ALA A 114 16.01 12.93 -3.63
C ALA A 114 15.67 14.28 -3.00
N PRO A 115 15.55 15.35 -3.79
CA PRO A 115 15.06 16.61 -3.27
C PRO A 115 13.65 16.39 -2.68
N PRO A 116 13.37 16.94 -1.49
CA PRO A 116 12.07 16.77 -0.85
C PRO A 116 10.97 17.38 -1.73
N LEU A 117 9.98 16.56 -2.10
CA LEU A 117 8.87 16.93 -2.99
C LEU A 117 7.99 18.06 -2.42
N HIS A 118 7.99 18.23 -1.09
CA HIS A 118 7.19 19.23 -0.39
C HIS A 118 7.97 19.90 0.74
N GLN A 119 9.10 20.54 0.45
CA GLN A 119 9.58 21.56 1.38
C GLN A 119 8.72 22.82 1.20
N PRO A 120 8.00 23.28 2.24
CA PRO A 120 7.37 24.59 2.19
C PRO A 120 8.45 25.62 1.87
N THR A 121 8.20 26.40 0.81
CA THR A 121 9.09 27.46 0.33
C THR A 121 9.43 28.41 1.49
N GLY A 122 10.62 28.23 2.09
CA GLY A 122 11.11 29.09 3.17
C GLY A 122 11.80 28.39 4.33
N GLN A 123 11.76 27.05 4.44
CA GLN A 123 12.58 26.35 5.44
C GLN A 123 13.93 25.91 4.85
N PRO A 124 15.07 26.26 5.48
CA PRO A 124 16.39 25.86 5.00
C PRO A 124 16.52 24.34 5.04
N ALA A 125 16.97 23.76 3.91
CA ALA A 125 17.33 22.35 3.80
C ALA A 125 18.55 22.06 4.68
N HIS A 126 18.32 21.67 5.94
CA HIS A 126 19.38 21.14 6.78
C HIS A 126 19.40 19.61 6.72
N PRO A 127 20.50 19.00 6.23
CA PRO A 127 20.77 17.59 6.46
C PRO A 127 21.29 17.44 7.89
N SER A 128 20.39 17.51 8.87
CA SER A 128 20.77 17.17 10.24
C SER A 128 20.75 15.64 10.37
N LEU A 129 21.93 15.04 10.21
CA LEU A 129 22.26 13.64 10.55
C LEU A 129 22.00 13.27 12.04
N HIS A 130 21.41 14.18 12.80
CA HIS A 130 21.06 14.06 14.22
C HIS A 130 19.65 14.59 14.47
N GLN A 131 18.66 14.19 13.67
CA GLN A 131 17.28 14.31 14.15
C GLN A 131 17.13 13.39 15.37
N PRO A 132 16.68 13.93 16.52
CA PRO A 132 16.37 13.09 17.67
C PRO A 132 15.32 12.04 17.25
N PRO A 133 15.36 10.82 17.84
CA PRO A 133 14.36 9.80 17.55
C PRO A 133 12.97 10.39 17.70
N ARG A 134 12.18 10.33 16.62
CA ARG A 134 10.88 10.97 16.59
C ARG A 134 9.95 10.14 17.50
N SER A 135 9.32 10.79 18.47
CA SER A 135 8.51 10.14 19.53
C SER A 135 7.28 9.38 19.05
N HIS A 136 7.02 9.34 17.74
CA HIS A 136 5.85 8.71 17.14
C HIS A 136 6.18 7.35 16.50
N VAL A 137 7.44 6.90 16.50
CA VAL A 137 7.75 5.49 16.25
C VAL A 137 7.79 4.78 17.59
N LEU A 138 6.88 3.82 17.78
CA LEU A 138 6.64 3.16 19.07
C LEU A 138 7.54 1.94 19.25
N ASP A 139 7.85 1.23 18.16
CA ASP A 139 8.83 0.15 18.15
C ASP A 139 10.21 0.69 17.74
N PRO A 140 11.23 0.62 18.62
CA PRO A 140 12.59 1.01 18.26
C PRO A 140 13.16 0.29 17.04
N ASP A 141 12.73 -0.95 16.78
CA ASP A 141 13.19 -1.71 15.63
C ASP A 141 12.68 -1.10 14.32
N ASP A 142 11.52 -0.42 14.32
CA ASP A 142 10.94 0.23 13.13
C ASP A 142 11.41 1.67 12.91
N ALA A 143 12.19 2.24 13.83
CA ALA A 143 12.72 3.61 13.71
C ALA A 143 13.58 3.80 12.45
N HIS A 144 14.22 2.72 11.98
CA HIS A 144 15.00 2.75 10.75
C HIS A 144 14.12 2.91 9.49
N LEU A 145 12.88 2.43 9.51
CA LEU A 145 11.93 2.58 8.39
C LEU A 145 11.43 4.02 8.27
N ASP A 146 11.13 4.67 9.39
CA ASP A 146 10.74 6.09 9.40
C ASP A 146 11.88 6.97 8.86
N ALA A 147 13.10 6.76 9.36
CA ALA A 147 14.27 7.49 8.90
C ALA A 147 14.54 7.26 7.40
N ALA A 148 14.41 6.02 6.93
CA ALA A 148 14.54 5.65 5.52
C ALA A 148 13.48 6.32 4.64
N ALA A 149 12.21 6.31 5.06
CA ALA A 149 11.11 6.92 4.33
C ALA A 149 11.33 8.42 4.14
N LEU A 150 11.73 9.12 5.21
CA LEU A 150 12.02 10.55 5.17
C LEU A 150 13.24 10.88 4.31
N ALA A 151 14.34 10.14 4.49
CA ALA A 151 15.58 10.38 3.75
C ALA A 151 15.41 10.17 2.24
N TRP A 152 14.58 9.20 1.84
CA TRP A 152 14.27 8.93 0.45
C TRP A 152 13.19 9.84 -0.13
N GLY A 153 12.44 10.55 0.73
CA GLY A 153 11.26 11.30 0.35
C GLY A 153 10.18 10.38 -0.20
N ALA A 154 9.89 9.29 0.53
CA ALA A 154 8.83 8.36 0.20
C ALA A 154 7.46 9.05 0.31
N ASP A 155 6.56 8.75 -0.61
CA ASP A 155 5.15 9.16 -0.52
C ASP A 155 4.39 8.18 0.39
N LEU A 156 4.76 6.91 0.32
CA LEU A 156 4.11 5.80 1.03
C LEU A 156 5.15 4.93 1.75
N LEU A 157 4.86 4.54 2.99
CA LEU A 157 5.47 3.38 3.66
C LEU A 157 4.41 2.28 3.75
N VAL A 158 4.74 1.08 3.24
CA VAL A 158 3.84 -0.08 3.29
C VAL A 158 4.39 -1.09 4.29
N THR A 159 3.61 -1.39 5.33
CA THR A 159 3.91 -2.35 6.40
C THR A 159 2.63 -2.98 6.94
N ASP A 160 2.68 -4.26 7.30
CA ASP A 160 1.57 -4.92 8.00
C ASP A 160 1.57 -4.67 9.52
N ASP A 161 2.59 -4.00 10.05
CA ASP A 161 2.67 -3.56 11.46
C ASP A 161 2.49 -2.05 11.61
N VAL A 162 1.34 -1.55 11.18
CA VAL A 162 1.00 -0.12 11.32
C VAL A 162 0.96 0.36 12.77
N HIS A 163 0.83 -0.55 13.73
CA HIS A 163 0.77 -0.23 15.16
C HIS A 163 2.16 0.07 15.77
N ALA A 164 3.24 -0.28 15.07
CA ALA A 164 4.58 0.20 15.39
C ALA A 164 4.73 1.73 15.24
N PHE A 165 3.77 2.39 14.58
CA PHE A 165 3.74 3.83 14.36
C PHE A 165 2.54 4.45 15.08
N ALA A 166 2.78 5.54 15.80
CA ALA A 166 1.72 6.29 16.46
C ALA A 166 0.74 6.88 15.44
N PRO A 167 -0.56 6.98 15.78
CA PRO A 167 -1.60 7.49 14.89
C PRO A 167 -1.56 9.02 14.79
N ILE A 168 -0.51 9.54 14.15
CA ILE A 168 -0.36 10.97 13.84
C ILE A 168 -0.82 11.27 12.40
N PRO A 169 -1.22 12.52 12.10
CA PRO A 169 -1.58 12.94 10.75
C PRO A 169 -0.42 12.75 9.75
N THR A 170 -0.76 12.41 8.49
CA THR A 170 0.20 12.20 7.40
C THR A 170 1.12 13.40 7.17
N GLU A 171 0.60 14.62 7.31
CA GLU A 171 1.36 15.86 7.13
C GLU A 171 2.47 16.01 8.17
N GLN A 172 2.21 15.54 9.40
CA GLN A 172 3.21 15.52 10.45
C GLN A 172 4.21 14.40 10.25
N ARG A 173 3.77 13.24 9.76
CA ARG A 173 4.66 12.10 9.49
C ARG A 173 5.60 12.38 8.33
N GLY A 174 5.09 12.98 7.25
CA GLY A 174 5.81 13.27 6.00
C GLY A 174 5.56 12.26 4.88
N TYR A 175 4.83 11.17 5.16
CA TYR A 175 4.44 10.12 4.22
C TYR A 175 3.17 9.40 4.72
N SER A 176 2.43 8.77 3.82
CA SER A 176 1.27 7.96 4.20
C SER A 176 1.69 6.55 4.60
N LEU A 177 1.02 5.99 5.60
CA LEU A 177 1.27 4.63 6.08
C LEU A 177 0.11 3.73 5.65
N LEU A 178 0.40 2.62 4.97
CA LEU A 178 -0.61 1.68 4.49
C LEU A 178 -0.24 0.22 4.84
N THR A 179 -1.25 -0.59 5.12
CA THR A 179 -1.08 -2.06 5.13
C THR A 179 -0.89 -2.60 3.71
N ALA A 180 -0.39 -3.84 3.57
CA ALA A 180 -0.29 -4.48 2.26
C ALA A 180 -1.66 -4.61 1.57
N ASP A 181 -2.71 -4.93 2.34
CA ASP A 181 -4.08 -5.06 1.82
C ASP A 181 -4.60 -3.74 1.24
N GLU A 182 -4.39 -2.65 1.97
CA GLU A 182 -4.77 -1.31 1.56
C GLU A 182 -4.00 -0.87 0.33
N PHE A 183 -2.67 -1.04 0.34
CA PHE A 183 -1.82 -0.67 -0.79
C PHE A 183 -2.22 -1.39 -2.08
N LEU A 184 -2.42 -2.72 -2.04
CA LEU A 184 -2.85 -3.49 -3.23
C LEU A 184 -4.24 -3.05 -3.74
N CYS A 185 -5.17 -2.70 -2.82
CA CYS A 185 -6.45 -2.15 -3.22
C CYS A 185 -6.31 -0.76 -3.84
N THR A 186 -5.49 0.11 -3.25
CA THR A 186 -5.21 1.47 -3.73
C THR A 186 -4.58 1.46 -5.13
N LEU A 187 -3.64 0.55 -5.41
CA LEU A 187 -3.08 0.40 -6.76
C LEU A 187 -4.16 0.09 -7.81
N VAL A 188 -5.06 -0.85 -7.49
CA VAL A 188 -6.17 -1.21 -8.38
C VAL A 188 -7.12 -0.04 -8.59
N ASP A 189 -7.49 0.67 -7.52
CA ASP A 189 -8.49 1.73 -7.58
C ASP A 189 -7.93 2.98 -8.29
N THR A 190 -6.68 3.36 -7.99
CA THR A 190 -6.05 4.57 -8.53
C THR A 190 -5.71 4.44 -10.00
N HIS A 191 -5.20 3.28 -10.43
CA HIS A 191 -4.80 3.05 -11.81
C HIS A 191 -5.85 2.26 -12.62
N THR A 192 -7.05 2.07 -12.08
CA THR A 192 -8.15 1.33 -12.71
C THR A 192 -7.72 -0.06 -13.24
N LEU A 193 -6.88 -0.77 -12.49
CA LEU A 193 -6.28 -2.02 -12.95
C LEU A 193 -7.27 -3.18 -12.91
N SER A 194 -7.22 -4.03 -13.94
CA SER A 194 -7.95 -5.30 -13.94
C SER A 194 -7.20 -6.38 -13.17
N VAL A 195 -7.75 -6.83 -12.04
CA VAL A 195 -7.20 -7.96 -11.26
C VAL A 195 -7.18 -9.26 -12.09
N ALA A 196 -8.13 -9.42 -13.03
CA ALA A 196 -8.16 -10.56 -13.93
C ALA A 196 -6.96 -10.58 -14.88
N GLU A 197 -6.55 -9.41 -15.39
CA GLU A 197 -5.38 -9.27 -16.27
C GLU A 197 -4.05 -9.37 -15.51
N ALA A 198 -4.02 -8.97 -14.24
CA ALA A 198 -2.86 -9.12 -13.39
C ALA A 198 -2.62 -10.59 -12.95
N LEU A 199 -3.65 -11.42 -12.91
CA LEU A 199 -3.55 -12.82 -12.44
C LEU A 199 -2.56 -13.68 -13.27
N PRO A 200 -2.57 -13.66 -14.62
CA PRO A 200 -1.54 -14.34 -15.42
C PRO A 200 -0.11 -13.86 -15.12
N ARG A 201 0.09 -12.56 -14.90
CA ARG A 201 1.42 -12.00 -14.53
C ARG A 201 1.87 -12.54 -13.18
N TYR A 202 0.98 -12.56 -12.20
CA TYR A 202 1.23 -13.17 -10.89
C TYR A 202 1.62 -14.64 -11.02
N GLN A 203 0.88 -15.43 -11.80
CA GLN A 203 1.16 -16.85 -12.02
C GLN A 203 2.52 -17.07 -12.70
N HIS A 204 2.83 -16.27 -13.72
CA HIS A 204 4.12 -16.34 -14.40
C HIS A 204 5.29 -16.04 -13.44
N ARG A 205 5.17 -14.96 -12.65
CA ARG A 205 6.18 -14.60 -11.64
C ARG A 205 6.34 -15.67 -10.58
N LEU A 206 5.24 -16.26 -10.12
CA LEU A 206 5.28 -17.38 -9.19
C LEU A 206 6.08 -18.55 -9.76
N THR A 207 5.74 -19.01 -10.97
CA THR A 207 6.46 -20.11 -11.62
C THR A 207 7.97 -19.85 -11.68
N ARG A 208 8.38 -18.65 -12.12
CA ARG A 208 9.79 -18.26 -12.16
C ARG A 208 10.47 -18.33 -10.79
N VAL A 209 9.82 -17.80 -9.74
CA VAL A 209 10.38 -17.83 -8.39
C VAL A 209 10.55 -19.26 -7.90
N LEU A 210 9.58 -20.15 -8.16
CA LEU A 210 9.66 -21.55 -7.75
C LEU A 210 10.80 -22.29 -8.48
N GLU A 211 10.97 -22.05 -9.77
CA GLU A 211 12.08 -22.60 -10.57
C GLU A 211 13.43 -22.12 -10.03
N GLU A 212 13.59 -20.80 -9.87
CA GLU A 212 14.86 -20.19 -9.47
C GLU A 212 15.24 -20.57 -8.03
N THR A 213 14.27 -20.62 -7.11
CA THR A 213 14.52 -21.00 -5.71
C THR A 213 14.53 -22.51 -5.48
N SER A 214 14.03 -23.30 -6.42
CA SER A 214 13.82 -24.75 -6.26
C SER A 214 12.97 -25.06 -5.01
N VAL A 215 11.95 -24.25 -4.77
CA VAL A 215 10.99 -24.36 -3.67
C VAL A 215 9.63 -24.74 -4.24
N ALA A 216 8.87 -25.58 -3.53
CA ALA A 216 7.50 -25.91 -3.91
C ALA A 216 6.55 -24.75 -3.58
N ALA A 217 5.51 -24.56 -4.41
CA ALA A 217 4.51 -23.54 -4.12
C ALA A 217 3.86 -23.79 -2.76
N SER A 218 3.67 -22.73 -1.96
CA SER A 218 2.84 -22.83 -0.76
C SER A 218 1.44 -23.32 -1.14
N ALA A 219 0.88 -24.23 -0.34
CA ALA A 219 -0.42 -24.82 -0.61
C ALA A 219 -1.55 -23.77 -0.66
N GLY A 220 -2.54 -24.03 -1.52
CA GLY A 220 -3.77 -23.25 -1.64
C GLY A 220 -3.83 -22.35 -2.87
N SER A 221 -5.03 -21.82 -3.13
CA SER A 221 -5.26 -20.87 -4.23
C SER A 221 -4.56 -19.53 -3.98
N PRO A 222 -4.35 -18.69 -5.02
CA PRO A 222 -3.79 -17.34 -4.85
C PRO A 222 -4.53 -16.49 -3.79
N SER A 223 -5.86 -16.55 -3.77
CA SER A 223 -6.67 -15.83 -2.77
C SER A 223 -6.57 -16.41 -1.37
N HIS A 224 -6.37 -17.73 -1.21
CA HIS A 224 -6.09 -18.34 0.08
C HIS A 224 -4.75 -17.87 0.64
N ARG A 225 -3.70 -17.84 -0.20
CA ARG A 225 -2.36 -17.36 0.20
C ARG A 225 -2.40 -15.89 0.64
N LEU A 226 -3.09 -15.02 -0.10
CA LEU A 226 -3.28 -13.62 0.29
C LEU A 226 -3.97 -13.46 1.66
N ARG A 227 -5.01 -14.27 1.95
CA ARG A 227 -5.68 -14.22 3.27
C ARG A 227 -4.76 -14.63 4.41
N ARG A 228 -3.87 -15.61 4.20
CA ARG A 228 -2.87 -16.00 5.19
C ARG A 228 -1.86 -14.88 5.44
N SER A 229 -1.62 -14.05 4.44
CA SER A 229 -0.80 -12.83 4.52
C SER A 229 -1.63 -11.58 4.81
N ARG A 230 -2.77 -11.72 5.50
CA ARG A 230 -3.63 -10.61 5.98
C ARG A 230 -4.21 -9.68 4.91
N ALA A 231 -4.00 -9.94 3.61
CA ALA A 231 -4.58 -9.18 2.49
C ALA A 231 -6.01 -9.62 2.15
N HIS A 232 -6.93 -9.49 3.12
CA HIS A 232 -8.28 -10.03 3.03
C HIS A 232 -9.16 -9.32 1.99
N ARG A 233 -9.09 -7.98 1.90
CA ARG A 233 -9.89 -7.20 0.95
C ARG A 233 -9.45 -7.50 -0.47
N PHE A 234 -8.15 -7.48 -0.72
CA PHE A 234 -7.58 -7.78 -2.02
C PHE A 234 -7.84 -9.24 -2.43
N ALA A 235 -7.72 -10.19 -1.49
CA ALA A 235 -8.07 -11.59 -1.75
C ALA A 235 -9.53 -11.77 -2.23
N ARG A 236 -10.48 -10.98 -1.72
CA ARG A 236 -11.87 -10.99 -2.23
C ARG A 236 -11.97 -10.49 -3.66
N ARG A 237 -11.16 -9.50 -4.06
CA ARG A 237 -11.10 -9.02 -5.45
C ARG A 237 -10.56 -10.10 -6.38
N VAL A 238 -9.51 -10.82 -5.97
CA VAL A 238 -8.96 -11.97 -6.71
C VAL A 238 -10.01 -13.07 -6.92
N VAL A 239 -10.77 -13.44 -5.88
CA VAL A 239 -11.85 -14.44 -6.02
C VAL A 239 -12.92 -13.99 -7.03
N ARG A 240 -13.33 -12.72 -6.99
CA ARG A 240 -14.31 -12.18 -7.95
C ARG A 240 -13.77 -12.23 -9.38
N ALA A 241 -12.52 -11.84 -9.58
CA ALA A 241 -11.88 -11.90 -10.90
C ALA A 241 -11.79 -13.33 -11.44
N GLN A 242 -11.42 -14.31 -10.60
CA GLN A 242 -11.37 -15.72 -10.98
C GLN A 242 -12.74 -16.29 -11.38
N ARG A 243 -13.81 -15.91 -10.66
CA ARG A 243 -15.18 -16.33 -10.99
C ARG A 243 -15.64 -15.74 -12.32
N ALA A 244 -15.46 -14.43 -12.51
CA ALA A 244 -15.83 -13.76 -13.74
C ALA A 244 -15.12 -14.36 -14.97
N ALA A 245 -13.83 -14.71 -14.84
CA ALA A 245 -13.08 -15.38 -15.90
C ALA A 245 -13.62 -16.81 -16.19
N GLY A 246 -14.00 -17.55 -15.14
CA GLY A 246 -14.62 -18.87 -15.28
C GLY A 246 -15.97 -18.83 -16.00
N ASP A 247 -16.84 -17.88 -15.63
CA ASP A 247 -18.17 -17.72 -16.23
C ASP A 247 -18.08 -17.32 -17.72
N ALA A 248 -17.10 -16.47 -18.08
CA ALA A 248 -16.83 -16.10 -19.47
C ALA A 248 -16.37 -17.29 -20.32
N ALA A 249 -15.56 -18.19 -19.76
CA ALA A 249 -15.06 -19.37 -20.47
C ALA A 249 -16.14 -20.44 -20.73
N VAL A 250 -17.19 -20.50 -19.90
CA VAL A 250 -18.29 -21.48 -20.02
C VAL A 250 -19.39 -21.01 -20.99
N SER A 251 -19.43 -19.73 -21.34
CA SER A 251 -20.50 -19.15 -22.18
C SER A 251 -20.34 -19.12 -23.72
N PRO A 252 -19.38 -19.78 -24.42
CA PRO A 252 -19.21 -19.56 -25.85
C PRO A 252 -20.18 -20.33 -26.78
N ARG A 253 -21.34 -20.84 -26.31
CA ARG A 253 -22.14 -21.82 -27.10
C ARG A 253 -23.67 -21.70 -27.13
N ARG A 254 -24.26 -20.53 -26.83
CA ARG A 254 -25.73 -20.35 -26.94
C ARG A 254 -26.21 -19.34 -27.98
N ALA A 255 -25.33 -18.79 -28.81
CA ALA A 255 -25.71 -17.89 -29.91
C ALA A 255 -25.33 -18.49 -31.28
N ALA A 256 -25.93 -19.63 -31.60
CA ALA A 256 -26.00 -20.19 -32.96
C ALA A 256 -27.15 -21.21 -32.96
N GLY A 257 -28.38 -20.71 -33.01
CA GLY A 257 -29.62 -21.47 -33.14
C GLY A 257 -30.67 -20.57 -33.78
#